data_AF-A0A3R6XM99-F1
#
_entry.id   AF-A0A3R6XM99-F1
#
_cell.length_a   1.000
_cell.length_b   1.000
_cell.length_c   1.000
_cell.angle_alpha   90.00
_cell.angle_beta   90.00
_cell.angle_gamma   90.00
#
_symmetry.space_group_name_H-M   'P 1'
#
loop_
_entity.id
_entity.type
_entity.pdbx_description
1 polymer ?
#
loop_
_entity_poly.entity_id
_entity_poly.type
_entity_poly.pdbx_seq_one_letter_code
_entity_poly.pdbx_strand_id
1 'polypeptide(L)'
;MGRAGVYLASATIFVAAAAYFVQQWSLPLWQAALYAMLLAYLPSYLDTCPFTHRGRYWPWMAARDLRWLSPFVKKAELHFETPLTKGTQYLFAVHPHGVASWHHGVVLLANTSTPPFNDIVPGDQRRHLGASVVFRIPLLREFMLYFGVVDASKHVAHAVLKSGKTLVIMVGGVIEQMMAKRGEHLIYVKNRK
;
A
#
# COMPACT_ATOMS: atom_id res chain seq x y z
N MET A 1 -9.30 -13.75 9.94
CA MET A 1 -8.47 -13.66 11.17
C MET A 1 -8.21 -12.20 11.49
N GLY A 2 -8.27 -11.79 12.76
CA GLY A 2 -7.80 -10.45 13.14
C GLY A 2 -6.28 -10.33 13.00
N ARG A 3 -5.75 -9.10 12.92
CA ARG A 3 -4.31 -8.82 12.79
C ARG A 3 -3.46 -9.55 13.83
N ALA A 4 -3.92 -9.62 15.08
CA ALA A 4 -3.25 -10.34 16.17
C ALA A 4 -3.16 -11.86 15.91
N GLY A 5 -4.21 -12.46 15.32
CA GLY A 5 -4.20 -13.87 14.97
C GLY A 5 -3.17 -14.19 13.89
N VAL A 6 -3.03 -13.34 12.87
CA VAL A 6 -2.03 -13.52 11.80
C VAL A 6 -0.61 -13.52 12.37
N TYR A 7 -0.29 -12.55 13.25
CA TYR A 7 1.03 -12.49 13.87
C TYR A 7 1.30 -13.66 14.81
N LEU A 8 0.30 -14.09 15.59
CA LEU A 8 0.43 -15.26 16.45
C LEU A 8 0.72 -16.51 15.60
N ALA A 9 -0.03 -16.74 14.52
CA ALA A 9 0.21 -17.86 13.61
C ALA A 9 1.60 -17.80 12.98
N SER A 10 2.04 -16.63 12.50
CA SER A 10 3.38 -16.43 11.97
C SER A 10 4.48 -16.76 13.00
N ALA A 11 4.34 -16.28 14.24
CA ALA A 11 5.32 -16.53 15.30
C ALA A 11 5.37 -18.01 15.70
N THR A 12 4.21 -18.66 15.85
CA THR A 12 4.13 -20.09 16.18
C THR A 12 4.77 -20.94 15.08
N ILE A 13 4.49 -20.65 13.80
CA ILE A 13 5.09 -21.36 12.66
C ILE A 13 6.60 -21.15 12.63
N PHE A 14 7.08 -19.93 12.88
CA PHE A 14 8.51 -19.64 12.93
C PHE A 14 9.22 -20.51 13.98
N VAL A 15 8.71 -20.50 15.22
CA VAL A 15 9.31 -21.25 16.33
C VAL A 15 9.28 -22.75 16.06
N ALA A 16 8.15 -23.29 15.59
CA ALA A 16 8.00 -24.71 15.28
C ALA A 16 8.95 -25.15 14.14
N ALA A 17 9.01 -24.38 13.05
CA ALA A 17 9.88 -24.68 11.91
C ALA A 17 11.36 -24.59 12.29
N ALA A 18 11.77 -23.56 13.02
CA ALA A 18 13.15 -23.41 13.49
C ALA A 18 13.56 -24.58 14.40
N ALA A 19 12.71 -24.95 15.37
CA ALA A 19 12.96 -26.09 16.26
C ALA A 19 13.09 -27.40 15.48
N TYR A 20 12.22 -27.64 14.50
CA TYR A 20 12.28 -28.82 13.64
C TYR A 20 13.59 -28.89 12.85
N PHE A 21 13.99 -27.82 12.17
CA PHE A 21 15.23 -27.83 11.37
C PHE A 21 16.49 -27.96 12.22
N VAL A 22 16.52 -27.34 13.41
CA VAL A 22 17.62 -27.52 14.37
C VAL A 22 17.69 -28.96 14.87
N GLN A 23 16.55 -29.58 15.20
CA GLN A 23 16.50 -30.96 15.68
C GLN A 23 16.99 -31.96 14.64
N GLN A 24 16.69 -31.75 13.36
CA GLN A 24 17.11 -32.65 12.29
C GLN A 24 18.62 -32.56 11.98
N TRP A 25 19.35 -31.56 12.50
CA TRP A 25 20.77 -31.28 12.23
C TRP A 25 21.16 -31.31 10.74
N SER A 26 20.17 -31.24 9.84
CA SER A 26 20.33 -31.47 8.42
C SER A 26 20.66 -30.19 7.65
N LEU A 27 20.54 -29.03 8.30
CA LEU A 27 20.73 -27.71 7.70
C LEU A 27 21.59 -26.82 8.61
N PRO A 28 22.50 -26.01 8.04
CA PRO A 28 23.11 -24.89 8.74
C PRO A 28 22.05 -23.94 9.32
N LEU A 29 22.35 -23.32 10.47
CA LEU A 29 21.42 -22.45 11.20
C LEU A 29 20.80 -21.34 10.34
N TRP A 30 21.57 -20.74 9.42
CA TRP A 30 21.06 -19.67 8.56
C TRP A 30 20.02 -20.17 7.54
N GLN A 31 20.16 -21.40 7.04
CA GLN A 31 19.18 -22.03 6.14
C GLN A 31 17.90 -22.38 6.91
N ALA A 32 18.06 -22.98 8.09
CA ALA A 32 16.94 -23.27 9.00
C ALA A 32 16.14 -22.00 9.32
N ALA A 33 16.84 -20.90 9.65
CA ALA A 33 16.22 -19.60 9.90
C ALA A 33 15.50 -19.05 8.66
N LEU A 34 16.12 -19.11 7.49
CA LEU A 34 15.50 -18.65 6.24
C LEU A 34 14.21 -19.42 5.91
N TYR A 35 14.22 -20.75 5.99
CA TYR A 35 13.02 -21.54 5.77
C TYR A 35 11.94 -21.26 6.82
N ALA A 36 12.32 -21.14 8.09
CA ALA A 36 11.39 -20.75 9.15
C ALA A 36 10.76 -19.37 8.88
N MET A 37 11.53 -18.39 8.39
CA MET A 37 11.01 -17.07 8.00
C MET A 37 10.03 -17.15 6.82
N LEU A 38 10.35 -17.94 5.79
CA LEU A 38 9.48 -18.13 4.63
C LEU A 38 8.15 -18.78 5.04
N LEU A 39 8.19 -19.80 5.89
CA LEU A 39 6.98 -20.45 6.41
C LEU A 39 6.17 -19.50 7.32
N ALA A 40 6.85 -18.75 8.18
CA ALA A 40 6.22 -17.76 9.05
C ALA A 40 5.57 -16.61 8.27
N TYR A 41 6.03 -16.33 7.05
CA TYR A 41 5.41 -15.33 6.19
C TYR A 41 4.06 -15.79 5.59
N LEU A 42 3.81 -17.09 5.49
CA LEU A 42 2.64 -17.64 4.80
C LEU A 42 1.28 -17.15 5.37
N PRO A 43 1.04 -17.12 6.70
CA PRO A 43 -0.19 -16.55 7.25
C PRO A 43 -0.38 -15.07 6.87
N SER A 44 0.72 -14.30 6.83
CA SER A 44 0.67 -12.89 6.44
C SER A 44 0.29 -12.71 4.97
N TYR A 45 0.88 -13.53 4.10
CA TYR A 45 0.63 -13.51 2.66
C TYR A 45 -0.80 -13.92 2.30
N LEU A 46 -1.31 -14.96 2.96
CA LEU A 46 -2.67 -15.49 2.75
C LEU A 46 -3.76 -14.64 3.43
N ASP A 47 -3.39 -13.63 4.23
CA ASP A 47 -4.35 -12.71 4.83
C ASP A 47 -5.12 -11.94 3.74
N THR A 48 -6.43 -11.82 3.91
CA THR A 48 -7.31 -11.12 2.97
C THR A 48 -7.33 -9.61 3.20
N CYS A 49 -6.42 -9.07 4.02
CA CYS A 49 -6.38 -7.65 4.36
C CYS A 49 -6.40 -6.67 3.17
N PRO A 50 -5.80 -6.96 1.98
CA PRO A 50 -5.92 -6.07 0.82
C PRO A 50 -7.36 -5.88 0.34
N PHE A 51 -8.22 -6.87 0.56
CA PHE A 51 -9.62 -6.89 0.14
C PHE A 51 -10.58 -6.39 1.21
N THR A 52 -10.07 -5.63 2.19
CA THR A 52 -10.87 -5.07 3.29
C THR A 52 -10.64 -3.57 3.41
N HIS A 53 -11.63 -2.84 3.92
CA HIS A 53 -11.49 -1.41 4.24
C HIS A 53 -10.43 -1.11 5.32
N ARG A 54 -9.97 -2.13 6.05
CA ARG A 54 -8.97 -1.98 7.11
C ARG A 54 -7.56 -1.92 6.52
N GLY A 55 -7.25 -2.72 5.50
CA GLY A 55 -5.87 -2.87 5.02
C GLY A 55 -4.91 -3.24 6.17
N ARG A 56 -3.63 -2.88 6.05
CA ARG A 56 -2.63 -3.07 7.11
C ARG A 56 -1.67 -1.89 7.20
N TYR A 57 -2.24 -0.70 7.38
CA TYR A 57 -1.48 0.53 7.55
C TYR A 57 -0.50 0.42 8.74
N TRP A 58 0.74 0.85 8.52
CA TRP A 58 1.78 0.90 9.54
C TRP A 58 2.32 2.34 9.66
N PRO A 59 1.86 3.10 10.67
CA PRO A 59 2.20 4.52 10.81
C PRO A 59 3.70 4.80 10.82
N TRP A 60 4.47 3.96 11.50
CA TRP A 60 5.92 4.13 11.61
C TRP A 60 6.60 4.02 10.25
N MET A 61 6.21 3.05 9.42
CA MET A 61 6.77 2.90 8.06
C MET A 61 6.35 4.06 7.15
N ALA A 62 5.08 4.45 7.21
CA ALA A 62 4.54 5.57 6.43
C ALA A 62 5.16 6.93 6.78
N ALA A 63 5.66 7.09 8.02
CA ALA A 63 6.33 8.29 8.49
C ALA A 63 7.82 8.36 8.08
N ARG A 64 8.44 7.26 7.65
CA ARG A 64 9.84 7.26 7.24
C ARG A 64 10.03 8.03 5.94
N ASP A 65 11.17 8.70 5.86
CA ASP A 65 11.62 9.25 4.59
C ASP A 65 12.13 8.12 3.71
N LEU A 66 11.29 7.74 2.74
CA LEU A 66 11.56 6.67 1.79
C LEU A 66 11.78 7.21 0.37
N ARG A 67 12.06 8.51 0.23
CA ARG A 67 12.37 9.12 -1.07
C ARG A 67 13.60 8.49 -1.72
N TRP A 68 14.53 7.96 -0.93
CA TRP A 68 15.70 7.24 -1.44
C TRP A 68 15.36 5.96 -2.21
N LEU A 69 14.16 5.39 -2.02
CA LEU A 69 13.71 4.20 -2.77
C LEU A 69 13.49 4.51 -4.25
N SER A 70 13.41 5.78 -4.65
CA SER A 70 13.33 6.15 -6.05
C SER A 70 13.58 7.63 -6.31
N PRO A 71 14.33 7.95 -7.38
CA PRO A 71 14.61 9.31 -7.77
C PRO A 71 13.36 10.11 -8.20
N PHE A 72 12.20 9.44 -8.35
CA PHE A 72 10.97 10.06 -8.81
C PHE A 72 10.07 10.57 -7.67
N VAL A 73 10.24 10.16 -6.40
CA VAL A 73 9.51 10.83 -5.28
C VAL A 73 10.35 12.03 -4.87
N LYS A 74 9.88 13.23 -5.22
CA LYS A 74 10.48 14.49 -4.77
C LYS A 74 9.58 15.17 -3.76
N LYS A 75 10.16 16.12 -3.01
CA LYS A 75 9.36 17.03 -2.20
C LYS A 75 8.43 17.79 -3.14
N ALA A 76 7.14 17.81 -2.81
CA ALA A 76 6.12 18.52 -3.58
C ALA A 76 5.45 19.59 -2.74
N GLU A 77 4.94 20.62 -3.39
CA GLU A 77 4.10 21.63 -2.77
C GLU A 77 2.64 21.30 -3.07
N LEU A 78 1.79 21.35 -2.05
CA LEU A 78 0.34 21.16 -2.22
C LEU A 78 -0.33 22.51 -2.33
N HIS A 79 -0.92 22.75 -3.49
CA HIS A 79 -1.74 23.93 -3.75
C HIS A 79 -3.21 23.53 -3.62
N PHE A 80 -3.94 24.24 -2.75
CA PHE A 80 -5.36 23.99 -2.51
C PHE A 80 -6.19 25.08 -3.17
N GLU A 81 -6.94 24.73 -4.21
CA GLU A 81 -7.96 25.63 -4.78
C GLU A 81 -9.09 25.89 -3.79
N THR A 82 -9.42 24.89 -2.97
CA THR A 82 -10.38 24.98 -1.88
C THR A 82 -9.76 24.39 -0.62
N PRO A 83 -9.85 25.07 0.55
CA PRO A 83 -9.32 24.54 1.80
C PRO A 83 -9.93 23.18 2.15
N LEU A 84 -9.09 22.22 2.49
CA LEU A 84 -9.53 20.91 2.98
C LEU A 84 -9.69 20.95 4.51
N THR A 85 -10.88 20.57 4.99
CA THR A 85 -11.15 20.40 6.42
C THR A 85 -10.67 19.03 6.92
N LYS A 86 -9.90 19.03 8.01
CA LYS A 86 -9.45 17.80 8.68
C LYS A 86 -10.64 17.06 9.31
N GLY A 87 -10.66 15.74 9.17
CA GLY A 87 -11.73 14.88 9.69
C GLY A 87 -12.94 14.72 8.76
N THR A 88 -13.00 15.47 7.67
CA THR A 88 -14.00 15.27 6.62
C THR A 88 -13.60 14.10 5.72
N GLN A 89 -14.59 13.29 5.33
CA GLN A 89 -14.40 12.22 4.36
C GLN A 89 -14.33 12.78 2.94
N TYR A 90 -13.30 12.39 2.17
CA TYR A 90 -13.13 12.79 0.77
C TYR A 90 -13.01 11.59 -0.16
N LEU A 91 -13.24 11.84 -1.45
CA LEU A 91 -12.85 10.98 -2.56
C LEU A 91 -11.88 11.76 -3.44
N PHE A 92 -10.60 11.40 -3.40
CA PHE A 92 -9.56 12.01 -4.22
C PHE A 92 -9.35 11.21 -5.49
N ALA A 93 -9.54 11.86 -6.64
CA ALA A 93 -9.08 11.36 -7.93
C ALA A 93 -7.69 11.93 -8.23
N VAL A 94 -6.69 11.07 -8.39
CA VAL A 94 -5.31 11.45 -8.65
C VAL A 94 -4.94 11.09 -10.09
N HIS A 95 -4.40 12.06 -10.83
CA HIS A 95 -3.92 11.91 -12.19
C HIS A 95 -2.58 12.66 -12.35
N PRO A 96 -1.71 12.30 -13.33
CA PRO A 96 -1.87 11.23 -14.33
C PRO A 96 -1.56 9.83 -13.77
N HIS A 97 -2.08 8.74 -14.36
CA HIS A 97 -1.83 7.40 -13.82
C HIS A 97 -0.34 6.99 -13.89
N GLY A 98 0.32 7.13 -15.04
CA GLY A 98 1.73 6.76 -15.24
C GLY A 98 2.07 5.27 -15.03
N VAL A 99 3.20 4.80 -15.57
CA VAL A 99 3.61 3.36 -15.56
C VAL A 99 3.78 2.79 -14.14
N ALA A 100 4.24 3.59 -13.18
CA ALA A 100 4.43 3.18 -11.78
C ALA A 100 3.76 4.10 -10.76
N SER A 101 2.96 5.08 -11.24
CA SER A 101 2.25 6.06 -10.40
C SER A 101 3.11 6.69 -9.31
N TRP A 102 4.41 6.90 -9.58
CA TRP A 102 5.38 7.14 -8.52
C TRP A 102 5.18 8.49 -7.79
N HIS A 103 4.56 9.46 -8.45
CA HIS A 103 4.10 10.71 -7.85
C HIS A 103 3.13 10.48 -6.68
N HIS A 104 2.42 9.36 -6.64
CA HIS A 104 1.54 8.97 -5.54
C HIS A 104 2.32 8.76 -4.23
N GLY A 105 3.63 8.55 -4.29
CA GLY A 105 4.52 8.60 -3.12
C GLY A 105 4.38 9.91 -2.32
N VAL A 106 4.04 11.02 -2.98
CA VAL A 106 3.80 12.34 -2.35
C VAL A 106 2.63 12.33 -1.36
N VAL A 107 1.60 11.52 -1.66
CA VAL A 107 0.39 11.40 -0.84
C VAL A 107 0.37 10.13 0.01
N LEU A 108 1.21 9.14 -0.30
CA LEU A 108 1.40 7.95 0.53
C LEU A 108 2.30 8.23 1.74
N LEU A 109 3.41 8.94 1.53
CA LEU A 109 4.43 9.18 2.54
C LEU A 109 4.13 10.47 3.32
N ALA A 110 4.22 10.40 4.64
CA ALA A 110 3.77 11.50 5.50
C ALA A 110 4.52 12.83 5.24
N ASN A 111 5.82 12.77 4.94
CA ASN A 111 6.72 13.92 4.97
C ASN A 111 7.20 14.38 3.58
N THR A 112 6.45 14.09 2.53
CA THR A 112 6.88 14.33 1.14
C THR A 112 6.19 15.52 0.47
N SER A 113 5.16 16.08 1.12
CA SER A 113 4.44 17.26 0.68
C SER A 113 4.64 18.44 1.65
N THR A 114 4.42 19.67 1.19
CA THR A 114 4.34 20.87 2.02
C THR A 114 3.09 21.67 1.63
N PRO A 115 2.12 21.87 2.56
CA PRO A 115 2.03 21.22 3.87
C PRO A 115 1.92 19.69 3.77
N PRO A 116 2.25 18.91 4.83
CA PRO A 116 2.17 17.46 4.79
C PRO A 116 0.73 16.98 4.53
N PHE A 117 0.51 16.21 3.46
CA PHE A 117 -0.81 15.65 3.15
C PHE A 117 -1.39 14.86 4.33
N ASN A 118 -0.53 14.17 5.08
CA ASN A 118 -0.90 13.36 6.21
C ASN A 118 -1.44 14.16 7.41
N ASP A 119 -1.14 15.45 7.51
CA ASP A 119 -1.66 16.31 8.58
C ASP A 119 -3.12 16.70 8.32
N ILE A 120 -3.49 16.80 7.04
CA ILE A 120 -4.82 17.15 6.55
C ILE A 120 -5.69 15.90 6.47
N VAL A 121 -5.17 14.85 5.83
CA VAL A 121 -5.87 13.58 5.60
C VAL A 121 -5.00 12.45 6.16
N PRO A 122 -5.14 12.04 7.43
CA PRO A 122 -4.25 11.04 8.04
C PRO A 122 -4.24 9.67 7.36
N GLY A 123 -3.08 9.03 7.32
CA GLY A 123 -2.84 7.73 6.66
C GLY A 123 -3.68 6.57 7.23
N ASP A 124 -4.00 6.62 8.51
CA ASP A 124 -4.88 5.66 9.18
C ASP A 124 -6.35 5.86 8.81
N GLN A 125 -6.74 7.09 8.48
CA GLN A 125 -8.09 7.51 8.07
C GLN A 125 -8.32 7.51 6.54
N ARG A 126 -7.30 7.16 5.74
CA ARG A 126 -7.43 7.06 4.27
C ARG A 126 -7.00 5.72 3.72
N ARG A 127 -7.56 5.30 2.59
CA ARG A 127 -7.05 4.14 1.83
C ARG A 127 -6.81 4.52 0.38
N HIS A 128 -5.76 3.95 -0.20
CA HIS A 128 -5.41 4.16 -1.59
C HIS A 128 -5.75 2.91 -2.38
N LEU A 129 -6.37 3.06 -3.55
CA LEU A 129 -6.65 1.92 -4.42
C LEU A 129 -5.42 1.55 -5.23
N GLY A 130 -5.06 0.27 -5.22
CA GLY A 130 -3.95 -0.30 -5.97
C GLY A 130 -4.39 -1.45 -6.87
N ALA A 131 -3.66 -1.64 -7.97
CA ALA A 131 -3.91 -2.75 -8.89
C ALA A 131 -3.71 -4.10 -8.21
N SER A 132 -4.60 -5.06 -8.44
CA SER A 132 -4.58 -6.36 -7.74
C SER A 132 -3.25 -7.12 -7.85
N VAL A 133 -2.47 -6.87 -8.92
CA VAL A 133 -1.15 -7.47 -9.13
C VAL A 133 -0.15 -7.13 -8.01
N VAL A 134 -0.21 -5.93 -7.41
CA VAL A 134 0.74 -5.55 -6.34
C VAL A 134 0.55 -6.38 -5.07
N PHE A 135 -0.64 -6.97 -4.89
CA PHE A 135 -0.94 -7.84 -3.76
C PHE A 135 -0.61 -9.32 -4.01
N ARG A 136 -0.23 -9.69 -5.24
CA ARG A 136 0.20 -11.05 -5.60
C ARG A 136 1.70 -11.24 -5.45
N ILE A 137 2.48 -10.17 -5.56
CA ILE A 137 3.94 -10.20 -5.46
C ILE A 137 4.35 -10.15 -3.97
N PRO A 138 5.03 -11.18 -3.44
CA PRO A 138 5.54 -11.17 -2.07
C PRO A 138 6.40 -9.93 -1.78
N LEU A 139 6.44 -9.49 -0.52
CA LEU A 139 7.14 -8.27 -0.05
C LEU A 139 6.58 -6.95 -0.61
N LEU A 140 6.37 -6.84 -1.93
CA LEU A 140 5.68 -5.69 -2.54
C LEU A 140 4.28 -5.52 -1.95
N ARG A 141 3.56 -6.64 -1.75
CA ARG A 141 2.28 -6.67 -1.04
C ARG A 141 2.36 -5.97 0.32
N GLU A 142 3.35 -6.31 1.14
CA GLU A 142 3.49 -5.73 2.49
C GLU A 142 3.86 -4.26 2.42
N PHE A 143 4.76 -3.91 1.51
CA PHE A 143 5.15 -2.53 1.27
C PHE A 143 3.90 -1.69 0.95
N MET A 144 3.07 -2.11 0.01
CA MET A 144 1.83 -1.41 -0.36
C MET A 144 0.84 -1.34 0.81
N LEU A 145 0.65 -2.44 1.52
CA LEU A 145 -0.24 -2.50 2.66
C LEU A 145 0.16 -1.55 3.80
N TYR A 146 1.45 -1.40 4.07
CA TYR A 146 1.98 -0.54 5.13
C TYR A 146 1.69 0.95 4.88
N PHE A 147 1.56 1.38 3.61
CA PHE A 147 1.09 2.73 3.26
C PHE A 147 -0.42 2.84 3.12
N GLY A 148 -1.18 1.81 3.49
CA GLY A 148 -2.65 1.85 3.46
C GLY A 148 -3.24 1.64 2.07
N VAL A 149 -2.50 1.01 1.16
CA VAL A 149 -3.02 0.61 -0.15
C VAL A 149 -3.89 -0.64 -0.01
N VAL A 150 -5.03 -0.66 -0.69
CA VAL A 150 -6.00 -1.77 -0.74
C VAL A 150 -6.40 -2.06 -2.19
N ASP A 151 -7.04 -3.18 -2.43
CA ASP A 151 -7.44 -3.61 -3.77
C ASP A 151 -8.43 -2.64 -4.43
N ALA A 152 -8.22 -2.35 -5.71
CA ALA A 152 -9.03 -1.41 -6.50
C ALA A 152 -10.41 -1.95 -6.93
N SER A 153 -10.83 -3.14 -6.47
CA SER A 153 -12.16 -3.65 -6.76
C SER A 153 -13.27 -2.76 -6.19
N LYS A 154 -14.39 -2.71 -6.92
CA LYS A 154 -15.57 -1.90 -6.57
C LYS A 154 -16.08 -2.19 -5.15
N HIS A 155 -16.11 -3.45 -4.74
CA HIS A 155 -16.58 -3.81 -3.39
C HIS A 155 -15.68 -3.24 -2.29
N VAL A 156 -14.36 -3.28 -2.47
CA VAL A 156 -13.39 -2.74 -1.51
C VAL A 156 -13.50 -1.22 -1.44
N ALA A 157 -13.59 -0.54 -2.60
CA ALA A 157 -13.81 0.89 -2.67
C ALA A 157 -15.08 1.32 -1.91
N HIS A 158 -16.20 0.64 -2.14
CA HIS A 158 -17.44 0.88 -1.39
C HIS A 158 -17.28 0.59 0.11
N ALA A 159 -16.57 -0.48 0.49
CA ALA A 159 -16.34 -0.80 1.89
C ALA A 159 -15.50 0.27 2.60
N VAL A 160 -14.49 0.85 1.93
CA VAL A 160 -13.71 1.98 2.45
C VAL A 160 -14.61 3.17 2.70
N LEU A 161 -15.39 3.58 1.70
CA LEU A 161 -16.29 4.73 1.82
C LEU A 161 -17.35 4.51 2.91
N LYS A 162 -17.96 3.32 2.98
CA LYS A 162 -18.91 2.97 4.06
C LYS A 162 -18.28 2.99 5.46
N SER A 163 -16.97 2.79 5.57
CA SER A 163 -16.26 2.84 6.85
C SER A 163 -15.93 4.27 7.33
N GLY A 164 -16.35 5.31 6.58
CA GLY A 164 -16.05 6.71 6.90
C GLY A 164 -14.64 7.17 6.51
N LYS A 165 -13.83 6.28 5.93
CA LYS A 165 -12.47 6.61 5.50
C LYS A 165 -12.47 7.35 4.17
N THR A 166 -11.49 8.24 4.04
CA THR A 166 -11.18 8.92 2.79
C THR A 166 -10.59 7.91 1.78
N LEU A 167 -11.03 8.00 0.53
CA LEU A 167 -10.56 7.14 -0.54
C LEU A 167 -9.71 7.94 -1.53
N VAL A 168 -8.54 7.40 -1.88
CA VAL A 168 -7.69 7.94 -2.95
C VAL A 168 -7.67 6.94 -4.09
N ILE A 169 -8.15 7.36 -5.26
CA ILE A 169 -8.19 6.56 -6.47
C ILE A 169 -7.29 7.18 -7.53
N MET A 170 -6.39 6.38 -8.07
CA MET A 170 -5.68 6.70 -9.29
C MET A 170 -6.64 6.55 -10.47
N VAL A 171 -7.04 7.66 -11.07
CA VAL A 171 -7.87 7.64 -12.27
C VAL A 171 -7.01 7.52 -13.51
N GLY A 172 -7.61 7.06 -14.59
CA GLY A 172 -6.90 6.58 -15.77
C GLY A 172 -6.84 5.06 -15.80
N GLY A 173 -5.90 4.51 -16.57
CA GLY A 173 -5.71 3.07 -16.62
C GLY A 173 -4.55 2.66 -17.53
N VAL A 174 -4.46 1.36 -17.81
CA VAL A 174 -3.36 0.75 -18.57
C VAL A 174 -3.05 1.49 -19.87
N ILE A 175 -4.07 2.02 -20.57
CA ILE A 175 -3.86 2.79 -21.81
C ILE A 175 -3.06 4.07 -21.55
N GLU A 176 -3.42 4.86 -20.54
CA GLU A 176 -2.65 6.06 -20.17
C GLU A 176 -1.25 5.69 -19.66
N GLN A 177 -1.09 4.53 -19.02
CA GLN A 177 0.22 4.02 -18.63
C GLN A 177 1.08 3.69 -19.87
N MET A 178 0.51 3.01 -20.86
CA MET A 178 1.21 2.60 -22.09
C MET A 178 1.56 3.78 -23.00
N MET A 179 0.77 4.86 -22.97
CA MET A 179 1.02 6.07 -23.76
C MET A 179 1.89 7.10 -23.02
N ALA A 180 2.26 6.85 -21.75
CA ALA A 180 3.01 7.80 -20.95
C ALA A 180 4.37 8.12 -21.60
N LYS A 181 4.56 9.39 -21.96
CA LYS A 181 5.81 9.94 -22.49
C LYS A 181 6.36 11.01 -21.57
N ARG A 182 7.68 11.06 -21.44
CA ARG A 182 8.34 12.08 -20.62
C ARG A 182 8.07 13.47 -21.21
N GLY A 183 7.56 14.38 -20.39
CA GLY A 183 7.25 15.76 -20.80
C GLY A 183 5.85 15.96 -21.39
N GLU A 184 5.06 14.88 -21.51
CA GLU A 184 3.69 14.95 -22.03
C GLU A 184 2.68 14.50 -20.97
N HIS A 185 1.56 15.22 -20.88
CA HIS A 185 0.41 14.86 -20.05
C HIS A 185 -0.75 14.46 -20.98
N LEU A 186 -0.90 13.16 -21.21
CA LEU A 186 -1.95 12.60 -22.07
C LEU A 186 -3.09 12.06 -21.21
N ILE A 187 -4.31 12.45 -21.55
CA ILE A 187 -5.53 11.94 -20.94
C ILE A 187 -6.27 11.12 -22.00
N TYR A 188 -6.64 9.89 -21.67
CA TYR A 188 -7.39 9.03 -22.56
C TYR A 188 -8.86 9.00 -22.14
N VAL A 189 -9.66 9.84 -22.79
CA VAL A 189 -11.10 9.89 -22.55
C VAL A 189 -11.78 8.91 -23.51
N LYS A 190 -12.34 7.84 -22.96
CA LYS A 190 -13.25 6.94 -23.68
C LYS A 190 -14.62 7.00 -23.01
N ASN A 191 -15.65 7.17 -23.82
CA ASN A 191 -17.02 7.06 -23.33
C ASN A 191 -17.26 5.62 -22.86
N ARG A 192 -17.45 5.44 -21.55
CA ARG A 192 -17.77 4.14 -20.93
C ARG A 192 -19.13 4.31 -20.26
N LYS A 193 -20.07 3.43 -20.62
CA LYS A 193 -21.39 3.35 -19.98
C LYS A 193 -21.28 2.77 -18.58
#